data_AF-A0A2E9WUD3-F1
#
_entry.id   AF-A0A2E9WUD3-F1
#
_cell.length_a   1.000
_cell.length_b   1.000
_cell.length_c   1.000
_cell.angle_alpha   90.00
_cell.angle_beta   90.00
_cell.angle_gamma   90.00
#
_symmetry.space_group_name_H-M   'P 1'
#
loop_
_entity.id
_entity.type
_entity.pdbx_description
1 polymer ?
#
loop_
_entity_poly.entity_id
_entity_poly.type
_entity_poly.pdbx_seq_one_letter_code
_entity_poly.pdbx_strand_id
1 'polypeptide(L)'
;MFLRRVILYLFVALICSLVSHPSVQATNLPSYRAVYTLALDKATPQSGLVGAPGSMTIEWQDVCDGWSATQHVTVNLDEVSGNIIETDSRFASWESKDGLIFRFDVRNFRDGSLYEQFNGRATLSSQGGPGRAVYSTPKGKTLDLPKAVVFPSEHLHLLVDAARKEEKILSRIVFDGASEEGMFEINAVIGGLTPVETPNPKLVFSLNTKYWPMRLAFFSMKASVDLPDYETTVHLLENGIARELLLDYGNFKIRGTLDKVEFPPKPSC
;
A
#
# COMPACT_ATOMS: atom_id res chain seq x y z
N MET A 1 -39.73 -15.55 33.23
CA MET A 1 -38.98 -16.44 34.15
C MET A 1 -37.66 -15.74 34.49
N PHE A 2 -37.34 -15.56 35.78
CA PHE A 2 -36.50 -16.48 36.60
C PHE A 2 -35.09 -16.67 36.00
N LEU A 3 -33.98 -16.38 36.70
CA LEU A 3 -33.80 -16.00 38.12
C LEU A 3 -32.60 -15.04 38.32
N ARG A 4 -32.47 -14.46 39.53
CA ARG A 4 -31.56 -13.37 39.94
C ARG A 4 -30.79 -13.82 41.21
N ARG A 5 -29.52 -13.39 41.40
CA ARG A 5 -28.70 -13.47 42.68
C ARG A 5 -28.27 -14.90 43.12
N VAL A 6 -27.26 -15.15 44.00
CA VAL A 6 -26.04 -14.43 44.53
C VAL A 6 -24.87 -15.48 44.52
N ILE A 7 -23.67 -15.46 45.15
CA ILE A 7 -22.94 -14.78 46.26
C ILE A 7 -21.44 -14.75 45.80
N LEU A 8 -20.67 -13.65 45.76
CA LEU A 8 -19.93 -12.87 46.79
C LEU A 8 -18.83 -13.63 47.60
N TYR A 9 -17.81 -12.87 48.03
CA TYR A 9 -16.59 -13.19 48.81
C TYR A 9 -15.35 -13.60 47.97
N LEU A 10 -14.34 -12.75 47.70
CA LEU A 10 -13.41 -11.96 48.55
C LEU A 10 -12.55 -12.82 49.51
N PHE A 11 -11.29 -13.13 49.12
CA PHE A 11 -10.14 -12.30 49.52
C PHE A 11 -8.86 -12.54 48.68
N VAL A 12 -8.15 -11.44 48.41
CA VAL A 12 -6.76 -11.24 47.95
C VAL A 12 -5.87 -12.46 47.61
N ALA A 13 -5.37 -12.47 46.38
CA ALA A 13 -3.99 -12.88 46.06
C ALA A 13 -3.36 -11.84 45.12
N LEU A 14 -2.25 -11.23 45.54
CA LEU A 14 -1.55 -10.20 44.76
C LEU A 14 -0.68 -10.85 43.68
N ILE A 15 -1.11 -10.74 42.41
CA ILE A 15 -0.15 -10.61 41.31
C ILE A 15 -0.53 -9.35 40.55
N CYS A 16 0.21 -8.26 40.78
CA CYS A 16 0.21 -7.13 39.88
C CYS A 16 0.98 -7.56 38.63
N SER A 17 0.33 -8.35 37.79
CA SER A 17 0.81 -8.62 36.45
C SER A 17 0.80 -7.29 35.71
N LEU A 18 1.96 -6.66 35.67
CA LEU A 18 2.37 -5.89 34.51
C LEU A 18 2.31 -6.86 33.33
N VAL A 19 1.10 -7.01 32.78
CA VAL A 19 0.94 -7.26 31.35
C VAL A 19 1.42 -5.99 30.70
N SER A 20 2.75 -5.91 30.61
CA SER A 20 3.43 -5.36 29.46
C SER A 20 2.73 -5.97 28.26
N HIS A 21 1.71 -5.26 27.79
CA HIS A 21 1.33 -5.36 26.40
C HIS A 21 2.66 -5.17 25.67
N PRO A 22 3.10 -6.10 24.81
CA PRO A 22 4.19 -5.78 23.93
C PRO A 22 3.75 -4.52 23.21
N SER A 23 4.37 -3.38 23.54
CA SER A 23 4.14 -2.14 22.83
C SER A 23 4.38 -2.49 21.38
N VAL A 24 3.30 -2.52 20.57
CA VAL A 24 3.36 -2.97 19.18
C VAL A 24 4.52 -2.22 18.56
N GLN A 25 5.63 -2.93 18.31
CA GLN A 25 6.92 -2.29 18.15
C GLN A 25 6.96 -1.76 16.73
N ALA A 26 6.32 -0.60 16.58
CA ALA A 26 5.81 -0.05 15.32
C ALA A 26 6.78 -0.36 14.20
N THR A 27 6.33 -1.23 13.30
CA THR A 27 7.21 -2.06 12.49
C THR A 27 8.25 -1.15 11.80
N ASN A 28 9.50 -1.24 12.26
CA ASN A 28 10.52 -0.23 12.00
C ASN A 28 11.11 -0.40 10.59
N LEU A 29 10.29 -0.09 9.59
CA LEU A 29 10.67 -0.07 8.19
C LEU A 29 11.74 1.02 8.00
N PRO A 30 12.82 0.75 7.25
CA PRO A 30 13.84 1.76 6.96
C PRO A 30 13.32 2.74 5.91
N SER A 31 13.71 4.01 6.00
CA SER A 31 13.60 4.93 4.86
C SER A 31 14.35 4.31 3.66
N TYR A 32 13.74 4.30 2.47
CA TYR A 32 14.31 3.71 1.27
C TYR A 32 13.94 4.49 0.00
N ARG A 33 14.74 4.27 -1.04
CA ARG A 33 14.49 4.65 -2.42
C ARG A 33 14.71 3.42 -3.29
N ALA A 34 13.64 2.89 -3.88
CA ALA A 34 13.62 1.65 -4.65
C ALA A 34 13.33 1.95 -6.12
N VAL A 35 14.08 1.33 -7.04
CA VAL A 35 13.92 1.48 -8.49
C VAL A 35 13.69 0.12 -9.12
N TYR A 36 12.66 0.05 -9.97
CA TYR A 36 12.18 -1.17 -10.61
C TYR A 36 12.13 -1.00 -12.13
N THR A 37 12.60 -1.98 -12.90
CA THR A 37 12.23 -2.13 -14.31
C THR A 37 10.83 -2.72 -14.40
N LEU A 38 9.99 -2.13 -15.27
CA LEU A 38 8.66 -2.64 -15.61
C LEU A 38 8.69 -3.31 -16.98
N ALA A 39 7.98 -4.43 -17.11
CA ALA A 39 7.82 -5.16 -18.37
C ALA A 39 6.44 -5.83 -18.44
N LEU A 40 5.98 -6.09 -19.67
CA LEU A 40 4.77 -6.89 -19.92
C LEU A 40 5.02 -8.35 -19.51
N ASP A 41 4.22 -8.85 -18.57
CA ASP A 41 4.27 -10.25 -18.11
C ASP A 41 3.34 -11.15 -18.93
N LYS A 42 2.14 -10.63 -19.23
CA LYS A 42 1.11 -11.32 -19.98
C LYS A 42 0.17 -10.33 -20.64
N ALA A 43 -0.28 -10.63 -21.85
CA ALA A 43 -1.37 -9.94 -22.55
C ALA A 43 -2.37 -10.96 -23.09
N THR A 44 -3.65 -10.60 -23.14
CA THR A 44 -4.67 -11.28 -23.97
C THR A 44 -4.79 -10.53 -25.31
N PRO A 45 -5.29 -11.17 -26.38
CA PRO A 45 -5.56 -10.49 -27.66
C PRO A 45 -6.47 -9.26 -27.52
N GLN A 46 -7.35 -9.23 -26.51
CA GLN A 46 -8.25 -8.11 -26.20
C GLN A 46 -7.54 -6.89 -25.59
N SER A 47 -6.29 -7.01 -25.14
CA SER A 47 -5.50 -5.86 -24.67
C SER A 47 -4.88 -5.04 -25.81
N GLY A 48 -4.65 -5.65 -26.98
CA GLY A 48 -3.94 -5.02 -28.09
C GLY A 48 -2.44 -4.80 -27.86
N LEU A 49 -1.87 -5.21 -26.72
CA LEU A 49 -0.47 -4.95 -26.35
C LEU A 49 0.49 -6.05 -26.80
N VAL A 50 1.69 -5.64 -27.23
CA VAL A 50 2.87 -6.49 -27.45
C VAL A 50 4.02 -6.18 -26.50
N GLY A 51 4.03 -5.00 -25.88
CA GLY A 51 5.04 -4.56 -24.94
C GLY A 51 4.49 -3.60 -23.89
N ALA A 52 5.19 -3.52 -22.76
CA ALA A 52 4.96 -2.55 -21.69
C ALA A 52 6.28 -2.18 -20.98
N PRO A 53 7.36 -1.81 -21.71
CA PRO A 53 8.62 -1.43 -21.11
C PRO A 53 8.46 -0.13 -20.32
N GLY A 54 9.07 -0.08 -19.13
CA GLY A 54 8.96 1.08 -18.26
C GLY A 54 9.87 1.04 -17.05
N SER A 55 9.69 2.03 -16.17
CA SER A 55 10.37 2.12 -14.89
C SER A 55 9.43 2.60 -13.79
N MET A 56 9.74 2.22 -12.56
CA MET A 56 9.11 2.80 -11.38
C MET A 56 10.18 3.17 -10.35
N THR A 57 10.06 4.35 -9.76
CA THR A 57 10.77 4.72 -8.53
C THR A 57 9.75 4.89 -7.42
N ILE A 58 10.03 4.32 -6.24
CA ILE A 58 9.31 4.57 -4.99
C ILE A 58 10.31 5.10 -3.98
N GLU A 59 10.03 6.25 -3.35
CA GLU A 59 10.76 6.74 -2.18
C GLU A 59 9.81 6.76 -1.00
N TRP A 60 10.20 6.13 0.10
CA TRP A 60 9.45 6.10 1.35
C TRP A 60 10.38 6.50 2.49
N GLN A 61 10.02 7.52 3.25
CA GLN A 61 10.93 8.19 4.17
C GLN A 61 10.26 8.47 5.51
N ASP A 62 10.94 8.10 6.59
CA ASP A 62 10.73 8.74 7.89
C ASP A 62 11.10 10.22 7.78
N VAL A 63 10.16 11.11 8.11
CA VAL A 63 10.37 12.57 8.15
C VAL A 63 10.05 13.16 9.53
N CYS A 64 10.26 12.38 10.59
CA CYS A 64 10.02 12.73 12.00
C CYS A 64 8.54 12.87 12.37
N ASP A 65 7.84 13.88 11.81
CA ASP A 65 6.44 14.18 12.12
C ASP A 65 5.44 13.26 11.37
N GLY A 66 5.94 12.52 10.39
CA GLY A 66 5.17 11.62 9.55
C GLY A 66 6.00 10.66 8.71
N TRP A 67 5.32 10.06 7.74
CA TRP A 67 5.88 9.32 6.62
C TRP A 67 5.70 10.17 5.36
N SER A 68 6.77 10.34 4.59
CA SER A 68 6.73 10.94 3.26
C SER A 68 6.87 9.83 2.23
N ALA A 69 5.97 9.76 1.25
CA ALA A 69 6.05 8.78 0.18
C ALA A 69 5.92 9.45 -1.19
N THR A 70 6.77 9.07 -2.13
CA THR A 70 6.65 9.45 -3.54
C THR A 70 6.74 8.22 -4.42
N GLN A 71 6.04 8.27 -5.54
CA GLN A 71 6.10 7.25 -6.59
C GLN A 71 6.07 7.92 -7.95
N HIS A 72 6.98 7.54 -8.83
CA HIS A 72 6.99 7.93 -10.24
C HIS A 72 7.04 6.67 -11.08
N VAL A 73 6.03 6.48 -11.93
CA VAL A 73 5.91 5.37 -12.88
C VAL A 73 5.97 5.94 -14.28
N THR A 74 6.76 5.34 -15.15
CA THR A 74 6.74 5.58 -16.60
C THR A 74 6.58 4.24 -17.32
N VAL A 75 5.60 4.13 -18.22
CA VAL A 75 5.39 2.94 -19.06
C VAL A 75 5.02 3.37 -20.47
N ASN A 76 5.72 2.81 -21.46
CA ASN A 76 5.29 2.84 -22.85
C ASN A 76 4.42 1.62 -23.09
N LEU A 77 3.18 1.80 -23.56
CA LEU A 77 2.31 0.71 -23.96
C LEU A 77 2.45 0.50 -25.47
N ASP A 78 3.16 -0.55 -25.86
CA ASP A 78 3.44 -0.87 -27.26
C ASP A 78 2.28 -1.70 -27.82
N GLU A 79 1.54 -1.16 -28.81
CA GLU A 79 0.39 -1.83 -29.42
C GLU A 79 0.78 -2.69 -30.64
N VAL A 80 -0.02 -3.74 -30.92
CA VAL A 80 0.03 -4.53 -32.17
C VAL A 80 -0.10 -3.65 -33.42
N SER A 81 -0.72 -2.47 -33.30
CA SER A 81 -0.89 -1.47 -34.35
C SER A 81 0.42 -0.78 -34.78
N GLY A 82 1.49 -0.90 -33.98
CA GLY A 82 2.71 -0.10 -34.11
C GLY A 82 2.65 1.29 -33.46
N ASN A 83 1.52 1.61 -32.81
CA ASN A 83 1.37 2.75 -31.93
C ASN A 83 2.09 2.51 -30.58
N ILE A 84 2.53 3.60 -29.94
CA ILE A 84 3.11 3.57 -28.59
C ILE A 84 2.42 4.67 -27.80
N ILE A 85 1.76 4.30 -26.70
CA ILE A 85 1.12 5.26 -25.78
C ILE A 85 2.07 5.47 -24.60
N GLU A 86 2.58 6.69 -24.43
CA GLU A 86 3.40 7.04 -23.27
C GLU A 86 2.50 7.30 -22.07
N THR A 87 2.83 6.71 -20.91
CA THR A 87 2.17 7.00 -19.64
C THR A 87 3.19 7.40 -18.58
N ASP A 88 2.90 8.48 -17.86
CA ASP A 88 3.68 8.95 -16.71
C ASP A 88 2.71 9.25 -15.55
N SER A 89 2.89 8.55 -14.43
CA SER A 89 2.08 8.70 -13.22
C SER A 89 2.96 9.14 -12.06
N ARG A 90 2.62 10.26 -11.45
CA ARG A 90 3.37 10.87 -10.33
C ARG A 90 2.47 10.97 -9.12
N PHE A 91 2.88 10.38 -8.01
CA PHE A 91 2.20 10.42 -6.74
C PHE A 91 3.16 10.93 -5.65
N ALA A 92 2.65 11.80 -4.77
CA ALA A 92 3.34 12.25 -3.58
C ALA A 92 2.36 12.37 -2.41
N SER A 93 2.76 11.91 -1.23
CA SER A 93 1.95 11.99 -0.03
C SER A 93 2.76 12.25 1.25
N TRP A 94 2.06 12.73 2.26
CA TRP A 94 2.55 12.82 3.64
C TRP A 94 1.46 12.31 4.59
N GLU A 95 1.84 11.49 5.56
CA GLU A 95 0.96 10.83 6.52
C GLU A 95 1.50 11.03 7.94
N SER A 96 0.70 11.51 8.89
CA SER A 96 1.16 11.74 10.27
C SER A 96 1.43 10.41 11.00
N LYS A 97 2.39 10.39 11.93
CA LYS A 97 2.76 9.17 12.70
C LYS A 97 1.61 8.54 13.51
N ASP A 98 0.54 9.29 13.77
CA ASP A 98 -0.67 8.83 14.46
C ASP A 98 -1.75 8.28 13.51
N GLY A 99 -1.53 8.32 12.19
CA GLY A 99 -2.49 7.91 11.17
C GLY A 99 -3.71 8.82 11.04
N LEU A 100 -3.72 10.01 11.66
CA LEU A 100 -4.90 10.89 11.69
C LEU A 100 -4.97 11.88 10.53
N ILE A 101 -3.86 12.16 9.84
CA ILE A 101 -3.78 13.15 8.76
C ILE A 101 -3.04 12.54 7.58
N PHE A 102 -3.64 12.64 6.40
CA PHE A 102 -3.02 12.26 5.13
C PHE A 102 -3.16 13.40 4.11
N ARG A 103 -2.13 13.63 3.30
CA ARG A 103 -2.09 14.63 2.22
C ARG A 103 -1.62 13.93 0.96
N PHE A 104 -2.22 14.24 -0.18
CA PHE A 104 -1.93 13.57 -1.45
C PHE A 104 -1.93 14.56 -2.62
N ASP A 105 -1.05 14.30 -3.59
CA ASP A 105 -1.04 14.90 -4.92
C ASP A 105 -0.72 13.77 -5.91
N VAL A 106 -1.61 13.53 -6.88
CA VAL A 106 -1.42 12.56 -7.97
C VAL A 106 -1.67 13.25 -9.31
N ARG A 107 -0.84 12.95 -10.30
CA ARG A 107 -0.90 13.50 -11.66
C ARG A 107 -0.60 12.39 -12.65
N ASN A 108 -1.54 12.16 -13.56
CA ASN A 108 -1.40 11.17 -14.61
C ASN A 108 -1.35 11.88 -15.97
N PHE A 109 -0.28 11.62 -16.70
CA PHE A 109 0.01 12.15 -18.03
C PHE A 109 -0.08 11.01 -19.05
N ARG A 110 -0.54 11.34 -20.25
CA ARG A 110 -0.51 10.48 -21.44
C ARG A 110 0.05 11.28 -22.60
N ASP A 111 1.05 10.74 -23.29
CA ASP A 111 1.71 11.40 -24.42
C ASP A 111 2.15 12.84 -24.06
N GLY A 112 2.88 12.97 -22.94
CA GLY A 112 3.26 14.24 -22.30
C GLY A 112 2.13 15.12 -21.73
N SER A 113 0.85 14.78 -21.97
CA SER A 113 -0.32 15.62 -21.66
C SER A 113 -1.01 15.20 -20.37
N LEU A 114 -1.17 16.13 -19.42
CA LEU A 114 -1.90 15.88 -18.16
C LEU A 114 -3.38 15.60 -18.47
N TYR A 115 -3.86 14.38 -18.18
CA TYR A 115 -5.26 14.01 -18.37
C TYR A 115 -6.05 13.93 -17.05
N GLU A 116 -5.37 13.73 -15.92
CA GLU A 116 -6.00 13.56 -14.61
C GLU A 116 -5.10 14.09 -13.49
N GLN A 117 -5.71 14.74 -12.49
CA GLN A 117 -5.04 15.19 -11.27
C GLN A 117 -6.01 15.12 -10.09
N PHE A 118 -5.56 14.55 -8.97
CA PHE A 118 -6.19 14.74 -7.67
C PHE A 118 -5.19 15.35 -6.68
N ASN A 119 -5.65 16.30 -5.87
CA ASN A 119 -4.87 16.87 -4.77
C ASN A 119 -5.81 17.12 -3.59
N GLY A 120 -5.39 16.79 -2.37
CA GLY A 120 -6.20 17.05 -1.20
C GLY A 120 -5.58 16.65 0.13
N ARG A 121 -6.44 16.67 1.15
CA ARG A 121 -6.13 16.25 2.52
C ARG A 121 -7.28 15.44 3.10
N ALA A 122 -6.94 14.33 3.72
CA ALA A 122 -7.84 13.54 4.56
C ALA A 122 -7.50 13.73 6.04
N THR A 123 -8.51 13.67 6.89
CA THR A 123 -8.36 13.69 8.35
C THR A 123 -9.35 12.73 9.01
N LEU A 124 -8.86 11.88 9.91
CA LEU A 124 -9.68 11.04 10.79
C LEU A 124 -9.90 11.74 12.14
N SER A 125 -11.03 11.46 12.80
CA SER A 125 -11.35 12.01 14.13
C SER A 125 -10.62 11.29 15.29
N SER A 126 -10.24 10.03 15.07
CA SER A 126 -9.37 9.21 15.90
C SER A 126 -8.84 8.05 15.07
N GLN A 127 -7.88 7.27 15.57
CA GLN A 127 -7.52 5.99 14.95
C GLN A 127 -8.77 5.10 14.87
N GLY A 128 -9.04 4.55 13.69
CA GLY A 128 -10.27 3.79 13.38
C GLY A 128 -11.58 4.59 13.44
N GLY A 129 -11.54 5.87 13.76
CA GLY A 129 -12.71 6.76 13.78
C GLY A 129 -13.16 7.15 12.37
N PRO A 130 -14.35 7.76 12.21
CA PRO A 130 -14.75 8.34 10.94
C PRO A 130 -13.89 9.57 10.61
N GLY A 131 -13.88 9.97 9.34
CA GLY A 131 -13.11 11.11 8.86
C GLY A 131 -13.72 11.80 7.65
N ARG A 132 -12.93 12.66 7.01
CA ARG A 132 -13.29 13.35 5.76
C ARG A 132 -12.05 13.62 4.92
N ALA A 133 -12.17 13.43 3.61
CA ALA A 133 -11.24 13.96 2.61
C ALA A 133 -11.81 15.21 1.94
N VAL A 134 -10.95 16.20 1.71
CA VAL A 134 -11.25 17.47 1.02
C VAL A 134 -10.25 17.64 -0.11
N TYR A 135 -10.76 17.81 -1.34
CA TYR A 135 -9.95 17.93 -2.54
C TYR A 135 -9.75 19.41 -2.92
N SER A 136 -8.48 19.80 -3.08
CA SER A 136 -8.06 21.02 -3.75
C SER A 136 -8.30 20.92 -5.26
N THR A 137 -8.06 19.73 -5.82
CA THR A 137 -8.27 19.36 -7.22
C THR A 137 -8.95 17.99 -7.28
N PRO A 138 -10.12 17.83 -7.93
CA PRO A 138 -11.01 18.90 -8.39
C PRO A 138 -11.58 19.69 -7.20
N LYS A 139 -11.61 21.01 -7.32
CA LYS A 139 -11.93 21.92 -6.21
C LYS A 139 -13.36 21.73 -5.72
N GLY A 140 -13.53 21.57 -4.41
CA GLY A 140 -14.83 21.50 -3.75
C GLY A 140 -15.44 20.09 -3.69
N LYS A 141 -14.77 19.08 -4.26
CA LYS A 141 -15.07 17.68 -4.00
C LYS A 141 -14.68 17.34 -2.55
N THR A 142 -15.57 16.64 -1.85
CA THR A 142 -15.33 16.08 -0.51
C THR A 142 -15.84 14.65 -0.45
N LEU A 143 -15.22 13.82 0.37
CA LEU A 143 -15.63 12.44 0.63
C LEU A 143 -15.67 12.21 2.15
N ASP A 144 -16.79 11.70 2.66
CA ASP A 144 -16.87 11.25 4.06
C ASP A 144 -16.26 9.86 4.18
N LEU A 145 -15.34 9.71 5.14
CA LEU A 145 -14.60 8.47 5.36
C LEU A 145 -15.28 7.68 6.49
N PRO A 146 -15.68 6.41 6.26
CA PRO A 146 -16.28 5.59 7.30
C PRO A 146 -15.28 5.26 8.42
N LYS A 147 -15.77 4.57 9.46
CA LYS A 147 -14.92 4.00 10.51
C LYS A 147 -13.99 2.93 9.92
N ALA A 148 -12.88 2.67 10.60
CA ALA A 148 -11.86 1.69 10.23
C ALA A 148 -11.17 1.93 8.86
N VAL A 149 -11.31 3.12 8.27
CA VAL A 149 -10.43 3.59 7.19
C VAL A 149 -9.01 3.77 7.74
N VAL A 150 -8.01 3.34 6.97
CA VAL A 150 -6.59 3.65 7.19
C VAL A 150 -5.98 4.33 5.97
N PHE A 151 -4.79 4.90 6.14
CA PHE A 151 -4.00 5.52 5.07
C PHE A 151 -2.87 4.56 4.61
N PRO A 152 -2.18 4.83 3.48
CA PRO A 152 -1.33 3.83 2.84
C PRO A 152 -0.12 3.37 3.65
N SER A 153 0.47 4.22 4.50
CA SER A 153 1.64 3.87 5.33
C SER A 153 1.23 2.98 6.49
N GLU A 154 0.15 3.34 7.20
CA GLU A 154 -0.48 2.46 8.21
C GLU A 154 -0.90 1.12 7.59
N HIS A 155 -1.44 1.10 6.37
CA HIS A 155 -1.76 -0.15 5.67
C HIS A 155 -0.52 -1.02 5.40
N LEU A 156 0.61 -0.42 4.99
CA LEU A 156 1.89 -1.14 4.82
C LEU A 156 2.41 -1.69 6.15
N HIS A 157 2.35 -0.91 7.24
CA HIS A 157 2.70 -1.38 8.58
C HIS A 157 1.84 -2.57 8.99
N LEU A 158 0.52 -2.48 8.83
CA LEU A 158 -0.45 -3.55 9.12
C LEU A 158 -0.20 -4.82 8.31
N LEU A 159 0.15 -4.72 7.02
CA LEU A 159 0.50 -5.87 6.18
C LEU A 159 1.72 -6.62 6.70
N VAL A 160 2.79 -5.89 7.05
CA VAL A 160 4.01 -6.50 7.59
C VAL A 160 3.77 -7.04 9.01
N ASP A 161 2.99 -6.35 9.84
CA ASP A 161 2.60 -6.81 11.18
C ASP A 161 1.78 -8.12 11.13
N ALA A 162 0.80 -8.20 10.24
CA ALA A 162 -0.01 -9.40 10.01
C ALA A 162 0.87 -10.57 9.54
N ALA A 163 1.76 -10.33 8.58
CA ALA A 163 2.67 -11.35 8.05
C ALA A 163 3.69 -11.86 9.09
N ARG A 164 4.16 -10.98 9.99
CA ARG A 164 5.00 -11.34 11.15
C ARG A 164 4.26 -12.14 12.23
N LYS A 165 2.93 -11.95 12.34
CA LYS A 165 2.04 -12.74 13.23
C LYS A 165 1.54 -14.03 12.56
N GLU A 166 2.02 -14.32 11.35
CA GLU A 166 1.56 -15.41 10.48
C GLU A 166 0.06 -15.39 10.13
N GLU A 167 -0.60 -14.23 10.25
CA GLU A 167 -1.98 -14.03 9.80
C GLU A 167 -2.06 -14.26 8.28
N LYS A 168 -3.13 -14.94 7.81
CA LYS A 168 -3.26 -15.34 6.39
C LYS A 168 -4.13 -14.42 5.55
N ILE A 169 -4.92 -13.55 6.19
CA ILE A 169 -5.81 -12.60 5.53
C ILE A 169 -5.78 -11.28 6.31
N LEU A 170 -5.58 -10.17 5.60
CA LEU A 170 -5.82 -8.82 6.11
C LEU A 170 -6.87 -8.14 5.23
N SER A 171 -7.92 -7.59 5.84
CA SER A 171 -8.93 -6.77 5.15
C SER A 171 -8.96 -5.37 5.76
N ARG A 172 -8.87 -4.33 4.92
CA ARG A 172 -8.94 -2.91 5.35
C ARG A 172 -9.61 -2.07 4.28
N ILE A 173 -10.37 -1.05 4.72
CA ILE A 173 -10.73 0.07 3.85
C ILE A 173 -9.54 1.04 3.87
N VAL A 174 -8.99 1.36 2.70
CA VAL A 174 -7.83 2.23 2.57
C VAL A 174 -8.21 3.45 1.73
N PHE A 175 -7.91 4.64 2.24
CA PHE A 175 -8.00 5.87 1.46
C PHE A 175 -6.61 6.25 0.96
N ASP A 176 -6.41 6.29 -0.36
CA ASP A 176 -5.15 6.66 -1.02
C ASP A 176 -5.21 8.01 -1.73
N GLY A 177 -6.41 8.53 -2.02
CA GLY A 177 -6.61 9.75 -2.80
C GLY A 177 -6.14 9.65 -4.27
N ALA A 178 -5.88 8.45 -4.79
CA ALA A 178 -5.25 8.22 -6.08
C ALA A 178 -6.22 8.17 -7.27
N SER A 179 -7.52 7.92 -7.03
CA SER A 179 -8.59 7.87 -8.05
C SER A 179 -9.76 8.82 -7.75
N GLU A 180 -10.81 8.78 -8.57
CA GLU A 180 -12.05 9.52 -8.29
C GLU A 180 -12.78 8.98 -7.05
N GLU A 181 -12.66 7.69 -6.76
CA GLU A 181 -13.07 7.04 -5.51
C GLU A 181 -12.11 7.45 -4.39
N GLY A 182 -10.80 7.30 -4.64
CA GLY A 182 -9.72 7.49 -3.68
C GLY A 182 -9.79 6.56 -2.46
N MET A 183 -10.68 5.56 -2.47
CA MET A 183 -10.99 4.68 -1.36
C MET A 183 -11.44 3.31 -1.85
N PHE A 184 -10.74 2.27 -1.40
CA PHE A 184 -10.97 0.86 -1.77
C PHE A 184 -11.10 0.00 -0.51
N GLU A 185 -11.91 -1.05 -0.58
CA GLU A 185 -11.69 -2.22 0.29
C GLU A 185 -10.55 -3.04 -0.32
N ILE A 186 -9.49 -3.28 0.47
CA ILE A 186 -8.36 -4.10 0.07
C ILE A 186 -8.38 -5.39 0.88
N ASN A 187 -8.49 -6.51 0.17
CA ASN A 187 -8.42 -7.85 0.75
C ASN A 187 -7.09 -8.50 0.34
N ALA A 188 -6.19 -8.65 1.30
CA ALA A 188 -4.86 -9.20 1.13
C ALA A 188 -4.78 -10.64 1.66
N VAL A 189 -4.43 -11.59 0.80
CA VAL A 189 -4.06 -12.96 1.19
C VAL A 189 -2.55 -13.03 1.38
N ILE A 190 -2.09 -13.54 2.53
CA ILE A 190 -0.69 -13.52 2.96
C ILE A 190 -0.17 -14.95 3.07
N GLY A 191 0.83 -15.28 2.26
CA GLY A 191 1.53 -16.57 2.27
C GLY A 191 2.66 -16.67 3.30
N GLY A 192 3.22 -17.86 3.43
CA GLY A 192 4.34 -18.13 4.34
C GLY A 192 5.64 -17.42 3.94
N LEU A 193 6.51 -17.15 4.92
CA LEU A 193 7.81 -16.55 4.70
C LEU A 193 8.69 -17.48 3.85
N THR A 194 8.96 -17.06 2.61
CA THR A 194 9.53 -17.86 1.52
C THR A 194 10.97 -17.43 1.23
N PRO A 195 11.96 -18.34 1.09
CA PRO A 195 13.33 -17.98 0.72
C PRO A 195 13.43 -17.36 -0.69
N VAL A 196 14.39 -16.46 -0.88
CA VAL A 196 14.75 -15.95 -2.22
C VAL A 196 15.67 -16.97 -2.91
N GLU A 197 15.12 -17.77 -3.83
CA GLU A 197 15.88 -18.84 -4.54
C GLU A 197 17.04 -18.30 -5.38
N THR A 198 16.82 -17.20 -6.11
CA THR A 198 17.84 -16.50 -6.90
C THR A 198 17.99 -15.05 -6.40
N PRO A 199 18.95 -14.78 -5.50
CA PRO A 199 19.25 -13.42 -5.07
C PRO A 199 19.83 -12.58 -6.22
N ASN A 200 19.29 -11.37 -6.44
CA ASN A 200 19.89 -10.42 -7.37
C ASN A 200 21.21 -9.90 -6.76
N PRO A 201 22.39 -10.14 -7.36
CA PRO A 201 23.68 -9.77 -6.77
C PRO A 201 23.90 -8.25 -6.69
N LYS A 202 23.06 -7.43 -7.34
CA LYS A 202 23.04 -5.97 -7.16
C LYS A 202 22.37 -5.52 -5.85
N LEU A 203 21.53 -6.36 -5.25
CA LEU A 203 20.70 -6.03 -4.08
C LEU A 203 21.28 -6.58 -2.78
N VAL A 204 22.44 -6.04 -2.40
CA VAL A 204 23.21 -6.50 -1.23
C VAL A 204 22.72 -5.83 0.07
N PHE A 205 21.69 -6.39 0.69
CA PHE A 205 21.27 -6.04 2.05
C PHE A 205 20.78 -7.26 2.84
N SER A 206 20.98 -7.24 4.16
CA SER A 206 20.83 -8.42 5.04
C SER A 206 19.44 -9.03 5.11
N LEU A 207 18.40 -8.29 4.73
CA LEU A 207 17.00 -8.70 4.76
C LEU A 207 16.45 -9.14 3.37
N ASN A 208 17.30 -9.19 2.34
CA ASN A 208 16.92 -9.66 0.99
C ASN A 208 16.97 -11.20 0.84
N THR A 209 16.80 -11.95 1.92
CA THR A 209 16.95 -13.41 1.94
C THR A 209 15.61 -14.16 1.92
N LYS A 210 14.52 -13.50 2.31
CA LYS A 210 13.17 -14.04 2.38
C LYS A 210 12.12 -12.97 2.09
N TYR A 211 10.93 -13.41 1.66
CA TYR A 211 9.77 -12.56 1.41
C TYR A 211 8.47 -13.26 1.80
N TRP A 212 7.42 -12.50 2.12
CA TRP A 212 6.06 -13.00 2.11
C TRP A 212 5.44 -12.78 0.72
N PRO A 213 4.95 -13.83 0.04
CA PRO A 213 4.09 -13.64 -1.12
C PRO A 213 2.70 -13.20 -0.65
N MET A 214 2.26 -12.03 -1.13
CA MET A 214 0.95 -11.45 -0.85
C MET A 214 0.18 -11.26 -2.15
N ARG A 215 -1.13 -11.47 -2.14
CA ARG A 215 -2.04 -11.10 -3.23
C ARG A 215 -3.13 -10.19 -2.69
N LEU A 216 -3.19 -8.97 -3.20
CA LEU A 216 -4.11 -7.92 -2.80
C LEU A 216 -5.15 -7.76 -3.91
N ALA A 217 -6.43 -7.86 -3.56
CA ALA A 217 -7.55 -7.56 -4.44
C ALA A 217 -8.22 -6.25 -3.97
N PHE A 218 -8.45 -5.33 -4.91
CA PHE A 218 -8.93 -3.98 -4.66
C PHE A 218 -10.38 -3.84 -5.15
N PHE A 219 -11.29 -3.42 -4.28
CA PHE A 219 -12.72 -3.31 -4.56
C PHE A 219 -13.20 -1.88 -4.33
N SER A 220 -13.76 -1.24 -5.36
CA SER A 220 -14.39 0.07 -5.28
C SER A 220 -15.59 0.05 -4.34
N MET A 221 -15.58 0.97 -3.38
CA MET A 221 -16.67 1.19 -2.41
C MET A 221 -18.01 1.61 -3.05
N LYS A 222 -18.06 1.80 -4.38
CA LYS A 222 -19.27 2.12 -5.17
C LYS A 222 -19.81 0.92 -5.96
N ALA A 223 -19.04 -0.17 -6.11
CA ALA A 223 -19.37 -1.26 -7.01
C ALA A 223 -20.52 -2.14 -6.48
N SER A 224 -21.40 -2.60 -7.38
CA SER A 224 -22.47 -3.57 -7.09
C SER A 224 -22.13 -4.96 -7.65
N VAL A 225 -20.85 -5.32 -7.65
CA VAL A 225 -20.30 -6.51 -8.32
C VAL A 225 -19.22 -7.13 -7.44
N ASP A 226 -19.26 -8.44 -7.23
CA ASP A 226 -18.36 -9.18 -6.34
C ASP A 226 -16.95 -9.44 -6.95
N LEU A 227 -16.48 -8.57 -7.84
CA LEU A 227 -15.20 -8.67 -8.53
C LEU A 227 -14.32 -7.47 -8.19
N PRO A 228 -13.00 -7.65 -8.00
CA PRO A 228 -12.08 -6.54 -7.80
C PRO A 228 -11.87 -5.75 -9.10
N ASP A 229 -11.62 -4.44 -8.98
CA ASP A 229 -11.29 -3.57 -10.12
C ASP A 229 -9.89 -3.88 -10.67
N TYR A 230 -8.96 -4.26 -9.79
CA TYR A 230 -7.63 -4.77 -10.13
C TYR A 230 -7.06 -5.64 -9.00
N GLU A 231 -6.03 -6.41 -9.32
CA GLU A 231 -5.27 -7.19 -8.33
C GLU A 231 -3.77 -6.90 -8.42
N THR A 232 -3.07 -7.02 -7.28
CA THR A 232 -1.61 -6.91 -7.23
C THR A 232 -1.03 -8.09 -6.46
N THR A 233 -0.08 -8.80 -7.07
CA THR A 233 0.79 -9.74 -6.32
C THR A 233 2.06 -9.00 -5.90
N VAL A 234 2.43 -9.13 -4.63
CA VAL A 234 3.60 -8.48 -4.03
C VAL A 234 4.50 -9.55 -3.40
N HIS A 235 5.78 -9.55 -3.73
CA HIS A 235 6.79 -10.29 -2.97
C HIS A 235 7.43 -9.32 -1.97
N LEU A 236 6.87 -9.24 -0.77
CA LEU A 236 7.22 -8.24 0.24
C LEU A 236 8.35 -8.76 1.16
N LEU A 237 9.46 -8.05 1.22
CA LEU A 237 10.60 -8.38 2.08
C LEU A 237 10.31 -8.03 3.56
N GLU A 238 11.09 -8.59 4.47
CA GLU A 238 10.95 -8.39 5.93
C GLU A 238 11.11 -6.92 6.39
N ASN A 239 11.60 -6.04 5.50
CA ASN A 239 11.75 -4.60 5.67
C ASN A 239 10.74 -3.75 4.86
N GLY A 240 9.64 -4.33 4.37
CA GLY A 240 8.54 -3.60 3.71
C GLY A 240 8.83 -3.13 2.28
N ILE A 241 9.97 -3.53 1.70
CA ILE A 241 10.30 -3.29 0.29
C ILE A 241 9.78 -4.46 -0.54
N ALA A 242 9.11 -4.18 -1.66
CA ALA A 242 8.78 -5.23 -2.62
C ALA A 242 10.04 -5.63 -3.42
N ARG A 243 10.39 -6.92 -3.47
CA ARG A 243 11.41 -7.42 -4.43
C ARG A 243 10.86 -7.60 -5.84
N GLU A 244 9.54 -7.81 -5.93
CA GLU A 244 8.81 -8.02 -7.17
C GLU A 244 7.34 -7.65 -6.98
N LEU A 245 6.74 -7.11 -8.03
CA LEU A 245 5.35 -6.69 -8.12
C LEU A 245 4.76 -7.25 -9.42
N LEU A 246 3.50 -7.70 -9.39
CA LEU A 246 2.73 -8.04 -10.59
C LEU A 246 1.38 -7.34 -10.51
N LEU A 247 1.21 -6.31 -11.33
CA LEU A 247 -0.01 -5.53 -11.48
C LEU A 247 -0.91 -6.24 -12.50
N ASP A 248 -2.14 -6.58 -12.11
CA ASP A 248 -3.08 -7.36 -12.90
C ASP A 248 -4.31 -6.53 -13.26
N TYR A 249 -4.38 -6.13 -14.53
CA TYR A 249 -5.49 -5.36 -15.11
C TYR A 249 -6.49 -6.28 -15.84
N GLY A 250 -6.43 -7.60 -15.60
CA GLY A 250 -7.33 -8.61 -16.15
C GLY A 250 -7.04 -9.01 -17.60
N ASN A 251 -6.98 -8.03 -18.53
CA ASN A 251 -6.60 -8.28 -19.93
C ASN A 251 -5.08 -8.21 -20.19
N PHE A 252 -4.31 -7.55 -19.33
CA PHE A 252 -2.85 -7.63 -19.33
C PHE A 252 -2.28 -7.50 -17.91
N LYS A 253 -0.99 -7.86 -17.76
CA LYS A 253 -0.25 -7.78 -16.51
C LYS A 253 1.13 -7.17 -16.71
N ILE A 254 1.54 -6.29 -15.80
CA ILE A 254 2.87 -5.67 -15.79
C ILE A 254 3.64 -6.18 -14.58
N ARG A 255 4.84 -6.73 -14.81
CA ARG A 255 5.78 -7.16 -13.76
C ARG A 255 6.79 -6.05 -13.50
N GLY A 256 6.89 -5.63 -12.24
CA GLY A 256 7.94 -4.76 -11.74
C GLY A 256 8.99 -5.55 -10.98
N THR A 257 10.25 -5.52 -11.43
CA THR A 257 11.38 -6.23 -10.80
C THR A 257 12.30 -5.23 -10.11
N LEU A 258 12.64 -5.44 -8.84
CA LEU A 258 13.54 -4.54 -8.11
C LEU A 258 14.98 -4.62 -8.66
N ASP A 259 15.49 -3.51 -9.19
CA ASP A 259 16.85 -3.40 -9.74
C ASP A 259 17.85 -2.81 -8.76
N LYS A 260 17.40 -1.80 -8.00
CA LYS A 260 18.24 -1.01 -7.10
C LYS A 260 17.44 -0.58 -5.87
N VAL A 261 18.09 -0.58 -4.72
CA VAL A 261 17.61 0.10 -3.52
C VAL A 261 18.73 0.98 -2.94
N GLU A 262 18.35 2.14 -2.43
CA GLU A 262 19.19 3.09 -1.71
C GLU A 262 18.53 3.37 -0.35
N PHE A 263 19.31 3.39 0.73
CA PHE A 263 18.82 3.70 2.07
C PHE A 263 19.34 5.09 2.46
N PRO A 264 18.52 6.16 2.34
CA PRO A 264 18.94 7.49 2.76
C PRO A 264 19.21 7.53 4.27
N PRO A 265 20.10 8.44 4.74
CA PRO A 265 20.32 8.62 6.17
C PRO A 265 19.01 9.01 6.86
N LYS A 266 18.82 8.57 8.11
CA LYS A 266 17.70 9.04 8.93
C LYS A 266 17.77 10.56 9.13
N PRO A 267 16.64 11.28 9.13
CA PRO A 267 16.63 12.70 9.48
C PRO A 267 17.17 12.92 10.90
N SER A 268 17.67 14.13 11.18
CA SER A 268 18.19 14.50 12.50
C SER A 268 17.06 14.92 13.44
N CYS A 269 16.41 13.94 14.05
CA CYS A 269 15.37 14.05 15.07
C CYS A 269 15.38 12.82 16.01
#